data_AF-A0A7Z1HRN7-F1
#
_entry.id   AF-A0A7Z1HRN7-F1
#
_cell.length_a   1.000
_cell.length_b   1.000
_cell.length_c   1.000
_cell.angle_alpha   90.00
_cell.angle_beta   90.00
_cell.angle_gamma   90.00
#
_symmetry.space_group_name_H-M   'P 1'
#
loop_
_entity.id
_entity.type
_entity.pdbx_description
1 polymer ?
#
loop_
_entity_poly.entity_id
_entity_poly.type
_entity_poly.pdbx_seq_one_letter_code
_entity_poly.pdbx_strand_id
1 'polypeptide(L)'
;MSRKSYPNVNAANQYARNVVRGKITACQYVIQACQRHIDDMAAEKSKRFRYRFDKDMAEKAAKFIQLLPHTKGEWAFKRMPITLEPWQLFIVCCAFGWVQKGTKLRRFREVYTEIPRKNGKSAISAGVALYCFTCDNEFGAEVYSGATTEKQAWEVFRPARLMCKRTPLLVEAFGIEVNASNLNRPEDGARFEPLIGNPGDGASPHCAIVDEYHEHPT
;
A
#
# COMPACT_ATOMS: atom_id res chain seq x y z
N MET A 1 -4.48 -14.58 -27.22
CA MET A 1 -4.18 -13.71 -26.05
C MET A 1 -5.17 -14.05 -24.94
N SER A 2 -4.72 -14.54 -23.79
CA SER A 2 -5.59 -14.79 -22.63
C SER A 2 -6.21 -13.47 -22.15
N ARG A 3 -7.52 -13.45 -21.89
CA ARG A 3 -8.22 -12.27 -21.37
C ARG A 3 -7.68 -11.97 -19.98
N LYS A 4 -7.03 -10.81 -19.79
CA LYS A 4 -6.52 -10.38 -18.48
C LYS A 4 -7.67 -10.41 -17.45
N SER A 5 -7.43 -11.11 -16.35
CA SER A 5 -8.35 -11.19 -15.21
C SER A 5 -7.86 -10.27 -14.08
N TYR A 6 -8.80 -9.56 -13.46
CA TYR A 6 -8.56 -8.57 -12.40
C TYR A 6 -9.37 -8.91 -11.15
N PRO A 7 -9.17 -10.08 -10.52
CA PRO A 7 -9.99 -10.53 -9.39
C PRO A 7 -9.96 -9.56 -8.21
N ASN A 8 -8.80 -8.98 -7.90
CA ASN A 8 -8.64 -8.07 -6.76
C ASN A 8 -9.34 -6.73 -7.00
N VAL A 9 -9.15 -6.16 -8.19
CA VAL A 9 -9.87 -4.95 -8.62
C VAL A 9 -11.38 -5.19 -8.65
N ASN A 10 -11.82 -6.36 -9.12
CA ASN A 10 -13.25 -6.69 -9.15
C ASN A 10 -13.84 -6.78 -7.73
N ALA A 11 -13.12 -7.38 -6.78
CA ALA A 11 -13.52 -7.43 -5.38
C ALA A 11 -13.56 -6.04 -4.74
N ALA A 12 -12.56 -5.19 -4.99
CA ALA A 12 -12.52 -3.79 -4.55
C ALA A 12 -13.73 -2.99 -5.08
N ASN A 13 -14.02 -3.12 -6.38
CA ASN A 13 -15.16 -2.45 -7.02
C ASN A 13 -16.50 -2.97 -6.48
N GLN A 14 -16.59 -4.27 -6.16
CA GLN A 14 -17.78 -4.84 -5.57
C GLN A 14 -18.00 -4.34 -4.14
N TYR A 15 -16.93 -4.23 -3.35
CA TYR A 15 -16.97 -3.62 -2.02
C TYR A 15 -17.52 -2.19 -2.09
N ALA A 16 -16.97 -1.35 -2.97
CA ALA A 16 -17.43 0.03 -3.13
C ALA A 16 -18.93 0.13 -3.46
N ARG A 17 -19.42 -0.72 -4.38
CA ARG A 17 -20.85 -0.77 -4.72
C ARG A 17 -21.71 -1.25 -3.55
N ASN A 18 -21.23 -2.23 -2.78
CA ASN A 18 -21.97 -2.76 -1.64
C ASN A 18 -22.08 -1.73 -0.51
N VAL A 19 -21.01 -0.97 -0.25
CA VAL A 19 -21.01 0.14 0.72
C VAL A 19 -22.01 1.23 0.29
N VAL A 20 -21.91 1.71 -0.95
CA VAL A 20 -22.79 2.79 -1.45
C VAL A 20 -24.27 2.37 -1.47
N ARG A 21 -24.55 1.09 -1.73
CA ARG A 21 -25.92 0.55 -1.71
C ARG A 21 -26.44 0.24 -0.30
N GLY A 22 -25.65 0.46 0.75
CA GLY A 22 -26.02 0.13 2.13
C GLY A 22 -26.05 -1.37 2.45
N LYS A 23 -25.46 -2.23 1.60
CA LYS A 23 -25.31 -3.67 1.89
C LYS A 23 -24.24 -3.95 2.93
N ILE A 24 -23.22 -3.09 2.99
CA ILE A 24 -22.18 -3.11 4.01
C ILE A 24 -22.33 -1.81 4.79
N THR A 25 -22.62 -1.90 6.08
CA THR A 25 -22.66 -0.73 6.97
C THR A 25 -21.26 -0.14 7.08
N ALA A 26 -21.14 1.16 6.80
CA ALA A 26 -19.89 1.89 6.87
C ALA A 26 -20.15 3.33 7.33
N CYS A 27 -19.13 3.99 7.87
CA CYS A 27 -19.26 5.40 8.25
C CYS A 27 -19.37 6.29 7.00
N GLN A 28 -19.82 7.53 7.21
CA GLN A 28 -20.00 8.51 6.14
C GLN A 28 -18.75 8.68 5.27
N TYR A 29 -17.55 8.72 5.86
CA TYR A 29 -16.31 8.92 5.11
C TYR A 29 -15.98 7.74 4.18
N VAL A 30 -16.22 6.51 4.62
CA VAL A 30 -16.03 5.31 3.79
C VAL A 30 -17.05 5.28 2.65
N ILE A 31 -18.30 5.65 2.92
CA ILE A 31 -19.34 5.78 1.89
C ILE A 31 -18.93 6.84 0.85
N GLN A 32 -18.48 8.01 1.28
CA GLN A 32 -18.01 9.08 0.39
C GLN A 32 -16.80 8.67 -0.44
N ALA A 33 -15.84 7.94 0.13
CA ALA A 33 -14.68 7.43 -0.61
C ALA A 33 -15.11 6.41 -1.69
N CYS A 34 -16.01 5.49 -1.36
CA CYS A 34 -16.57 4.50 -2.29
C CYS A 34 -17.38 5.18 -3.40
N GLN A 35 -18.21 6.17 -3.05
CA GLN A 35 -19.01 6.94 -4.00
C GLN A 35 -18.10 7.70 -4.97
N ARG A 36 -17.09 8.42 -4.46
CA ARG A 36 -16.08 9.12 -5.27
C ARG A 36 -15.43 8.17 -6.27
N HIS A 37 -15.01 6.98 -5.83
CA HIS A 37 -14.42 5.98 -6.71
C HIS A 37 -15.38 5.55 -7.84
N ILE A 38 -16.67 5.36 -7.54
CA ILE A 38 -17.69 5.01 -8.54
C ILE A 38 -17.95 6.17 -9.52
N ASP A 39 -18.06 7.39 -9.01
CA ASP A 39 -18.28 8.60 -9.81
C ASP A 39 -17.10 8.87 -10.74
N ASP A 40 -15.87 8.71 -10.23
CA ASP A 40 -14.65 8.85 -11.01
C ASP A 40 -14.58 7.80 -12.14
N MET A 41 -15.03 6.55 -11.89
CA MET A 41 -15.14 5.51 -12.93
C MET A 41 -16.19 5.84 -14.00
N ALA A 42 -17.24 6.59 -13.65
CA ALA A 42 -18.17 7.10 -14.64
C ALA A 42 -17.56 8.28 -15.42
N ALA A 43 -16.88 9.19 -14.71
CA ALA A 43 -16.28 10.40 -15.25
C ALA A 43 -15.08 10.12 -16.16
N GLU A 44 -14.31 9.05 -15.93
CA GLU A 44 -13.11 8.74 -16.73
C GLU A 44 -13.38 8.56 -18.22
N LYS A 45 -14.62 8.21 -18.59
CA LYS A 45 -15.09 8.10 -19.98
C LYS A 45 -15.07 9.44 -20.71
N SER A 46 -15.16 10.55 -19.98
CA SER A 46 -15.08 11.90 -20.54
C SER A 46 -13.65 12.30 -20.83
N LYS A 47 -13.42 12.97 -21.98
CA LYS A 47 -12.12 13.58 -22.32
C LYS A 47 -11.71 14.69 -21.34
N ARG A 48 -12.68 15.34 -20.69
CA ARG A 48 -12.43 16.44 -19.73
C ARG A 48 -11.93 15.95 -18.37
N PHE A 49 -12.22 14.70 -18.00
CA PHE A 49 -11.76 14.14 -16.74
C PHE A 49 -10.29 13.73 -16.85
N ARG A 50 -9.45 14.28 -15.96
CA ARG A 50 -7.98 14.19 -16.04
C ARG A 50 -7.40 12.84 -15.62
N TYR A 51 -8.19 11.99 -14.97
CA TYR A 51 -7.73 10.73 -14.39
C TYR A 51 -8.35 9.51 -15.06
N ARG A 52 -7.70 8.36 -14.93
CA ARG A 52 -8.22 7.05 -15.35
C ARG A 52 -7.86 6.01 -14.31
N PHE A 53 -8.66 4.96 -14.22
CA PHE A 53 -8.39 3.82 -13.37
C PHE A 53 -7.57 2.78 -14.14
N ASP A 54 -6.28 2.70 -13.82
CA ASP A 54 -5.36 1.72 -14.37
C ASP A 54 -5.45 0.40 -13.58
N LYS A 55 -6.25 -0.53 -14.12
CA LYS A 55 -6.49 -1.84 -13.50
C LYS A 55 -5.21 -2.67 -13.39
N ASP A 56 -4.27 -2.53 -14.32
CA ASP A 56 -3.02 -3.28 -14.28
C ASP A 56 -2.16 -2.82 -13.09
N MET A 57 -2.07 -1.51 -12.84
CA MET A 57 -1.33 -0.98 -11.68
C MET A 57 -1.99 -1.34 -10.35
N ALA A 58 -3.31 -1.20 -10.23
CA ALA A 58 -4.05 -1.59 -9.03
C ALA A 58 -3.90 -3.07 -8.71
N GLU A 59 -4.06 -3.93 -9.72
CA GLU A 59 -3.96 -5.38 -9.55
C GLU A 59 -2.53 -5.82 -9.23
N LYS A 60 -1.51 -5.15 -9.80
CA LYS A 60 -0.10 -5.41 -9.48
C LYS A 60 0.18 -5.15 -8.00
N ALA A 61 -0.25 -4.00 -7.48
CA ALA A 61 -0.07 -3.65 -6.07
C ALA A 61 -0.80 -4.64 -5.13
N ALA A 62 -2.07 -4.93 -5.41
CA ALA A 62 -2.86 -5.87 -4.61
C ALA A 62 -2.30 -7.30 -4.64
N LYS A 63 -1.82 -7.76 -5.81
CA LYS A 63 -1.17 -9.07 -5.93
C LYS A 63 0.16 -9.11 -5.18
N PHE A 64 0.99 -8.08 -5.34
CA PHE A 64 2.29 -8.01 -4.65
C PHE A 64 2.12 -8.16 -3.14
N ILE A 65 1.22 -7.38 -2.54
CA ILE A 65 0.99 -7.44 -1.08
C ILE A 65 0.50 -8.84 -0.66
N GLN A 66 -0.35 -9.47 -1.47
CA GLN A 66 -0.84 -10.81 -1.20
C GLN A 66 0.16 -11.93 -1.49
N LEU A 67 1.31 -11.64 -2.10
CA LEU A 67 2.41 -12.61 -2.21
C LEU A 67 3.30 -12.61 -0.97
N LEU A 68 3.19 -11.58 -0.12
CA LEU A 68 3.98 -11.47 1.09
C LEU A 68 3.42 -12.39 2.19
N PRO A 69 4.29 -13.00 3.00
CA PRO A 69 3.87 -13.90 4.06
C PRO A 69 3.33 -13.13 5.27
N HIS A 70 2.41 -13.75 6.01
CA HIS A 70 2.08 -13.29 7.35
C HIS A 70 3.31 -13.32 8.27
N THR A 71 3.41 -12.34 9.17
CA THR A 71 4.58 -12.14 10.06
C THR A 71 4.30 -12.52 11.51
N LYS A 72 3.04 -12.55 11.93
CA LYS A 72 2.60 -12.88 13.30
C LYS A 72 1.44 -13.90 13.28
N GLY A 73 1.26 -14.65 14.37
CA GLY A 73 0.13 -15.56 14.57
C GLY A 73 0.20 -16.89 13.83
N GLU A 74 -0.90 -17.64 13.88
CA GLU A 74 -1.03 -18.99 13.31
C GLU A 74 -0.72 -19.03 11.80
N TRP A 75 -1.18 -18.03 11.06
CA TRP A 75 -0.94 -17.96 9.61
C TRP A 75 0.54 -17.77 9.27
N ALA A 76 1.27 -17.03 10.10
CA ALA A 76 2.71 -16.89 9.96
C ALA A 76 3.44 -18.22 10.26
N PHE A 77 2.96 -18.99 11.24
CA PHE A 77 3.47 -20.34 11.53
C PHE A 77 3.23 -21.29 10.35
N LYS A 78 2.03 -21.24 9.75
CA LYS A 78 1.64 -21.99 8.56
C LYS A 78 2.27 -21.48 7.25
N ARG A 79 3.10 -20.42 7.31
CA ARG A 79 3.73 -19.76 6.15
C ARG A 79 2.73 -19.35 5.07
N MET A 80 1.52 -18.95 5.49
CA MET A 80 0.50 -18.52 4.55
C MET A 80 0.78 -17.10 4.04
N PRO A 81 0.54 -16.85 2.75
CA PRO A 81 0.52 -15.49 2.21
C PRO A 81 -0.63 -14.67 2.78
N ILE A 82 -0.48 -13.34 2.74
CA ILE A 82 -1.55 -12.41 3.08
C ILE A 82 -2.73 -12.58 2.12
N THR A 83 -3.94 -12.70 2.67
CA THR A 83 -5.18 -12.50 1.90
C THR A 83 -5.76 -11.14 2.27
N LEU A 84 -5.93 -10.26 1.29
CA LEU A 84 -6.51 -8.94 1.54
C LEU A 84 -8.03 -9.02 1.55
N GLU A 85 -8.65 -8.47 2.58
CA GLU A 85 -10.11 -8.34 2.65
C GLU A 85 -10.62 -7.29 1.65
N PRO A 86 -11.90 -7.35 1.23
CA PRO A 86 -12.43 -6.45 0.19
C PRO A 86 -12.24 -4.95 0.46
N TRP A 87 -12.28 -4.52 1.73
CA TRP A 87 -12.03 -3.13 2.11
C TRP A 87 -10.55 -2.76 2.01
N GLN A 88 -9.63 -3.69 2.32
CA GLN A 88 -8.19 -3.51 2.17
C GLN A 88 -7.82 -3.44 0.69
N LEU A 89 -8.42 -4.32 -0.12
CA LEU A 89 -8.32 -4.29 -1.58
C LEU A 89 -8.81 -2.95 -2.12
N PHE A 90 -9.91 -2.41 -1.60
CA PHE A 90 -10.42 -1.10 -2.01
C PHE A 90 -9.42 0.03 -1.74
N ILE A 91 -8.80 0.06 -0.56
CA ILE A 91 -7.79 1.07 -0.22
C ILE A 91 -6.59 0.97 -1.18
N VAL A 92 -6.00 -0.22 -1.32
CA VAL A 92 -4.81 -0.46 -2.16
C VAL A 92 -5.13 -0.15 -3.64
N CYS A 93 -6.24 -0.67 -4.16
CA CYS A 93 -6.62 -0.46 -5.55
C CYS A 93 -6.93 1.01 -5.84
N CYS A 94 -7.53 1.74 -4.91
CA CYS A 94 -7.75 3.18 -5.08
C CYS A 94 -6.43 3.96 -5.08
N ALA A 95 -5.54 3.67 -4.14
CA ALA A 95 -4.26 4.36 -4.00
C ALA A 95 -3.37 4.19 -5.24
N PHE A 96 -3.25 2.96 -5.74
CA PHE A 96 -2.33 2.62 -6.84
C PHE A 96 -3.00 2.55 -8.23
N GLY A 97 -4.34 2.52 -8.30
CA GLY A 97 -5.07 2.41 -9.57
C GLY A 97 -5.42 3.75 -10.22
N TRP A 98 -5.67 4.80 -9.44
CA TRP A 98 -6.04 6.09 -10.02
C TRP A 98 -4.82 6.88 -10.48
N VAL A 99 -4.72 7.12 -11.78
CA VAL A 99 -3.58 7.82 -12.40
C VAL A 99 -4.03 8.95 -13.33
N GLN A 100 -3.18 9.95 -13.53
CA GLN A 100 -3.40 11.00 -14.51
C GLN A 100 -3.26 10.45 -15.93
N LYS A 101 -4.17 10.84 -16.83
CA LYS A 101 -4.09 10.52 -18.26
C LYS A 101 -2.82 11.16 -18.86
N GLY A 102 -2.09 10.39 -19.66
CA GLY A 102 -0.83 10.84 -20.27
C GLY A 102 0.39 10.46 -19.42
N THR A 103 0.56 11.09 -18.25
CA THR A 103 1.76 10.91 -17.42
C THR A 103 1.79 9.60 -16.63
N LYS A 104 0.61 8.99 -16.37
CA LYS A 104 0.44 7.82 -15.48
C LYS A 104 0.89 8.02 -14.02
N LEU A 105 1.13 9.26 -13.60
CA LEU A 105 1.41 9.57 -12.20
C LEU A 105 0.16 9.35 -11.33
N ARG A 106 0.34 8.95 -10.08
CA ARG A 106 -0.76 8.71 -9.14
C ARG A 106 -1.58 9.98 -8.89
N ARG A 107 -2.89 9.82 -8.83
CA ARG A 107 -3.82 10.88 -8.43
C ARG A 107 -3.72 11.17 -6.93
N PHE A 108 -3.72 10.12 -6.11
CA PHE A 108 -3.68 10.23 -4.67
C PHE A 108 -2.23 10.14 -4.20
N ARG A 109 -1.74 11.24 -3.64
CA ARG A 109 -0.41 11.32 -3.02
C ARG A 109 -0.46 11.02 -1.52
N GLU A 110 -1.64 11.21 -0.92
CA GLU A 110 -1.90 10.96 0.49
C GLU A 110 -3.08 10.00 0.63
N VAL A 111 -2.93 9.05 1.55
CA VAL A 111 -3.96 8.07 1.89
C VAL A 111 -4.07 8.04 3.41
N TYR A 112 -5.21 8.50 3.92
CA TYR A 112 -5.52 8.49 5.34
C TYR A 112 -6.54 7.41 5.65
N THR A 113 -6.26 6.60 6.68
CA THR A 113 -7.13 5.49 7.08
C THR A 113 -7.24 5.40 8.60
N GLU A 114 -8.47 5.35 9.10
CA GLU A 114 -8.77 5.04 10.51
C GLU A 114 -9.21 3.59 10.63
N ILE A 115 -8.31 2.74 11.11
CA ILE A 115 -8.53 1.29 11.17
C ILE A 115 -8.50 0.84 12.64
N PRO A 116 -9.55 0.17 13.16
CA PRO A 116 -9.55 -0.31 14.53
C PRO A 116 -8.43 -1.31 14.80
N ARG A 117 -7.99 -1.39 16.06
CA ARG A 117 -6.93 -2.31 16.49
C ARG A 117 -7.24 -3.76 16.09
N LYS A 118 -6.18 -4.53 15.80
CA LYS A 118 -6.21 -5.94 15.39
C LYS A 118 -6.80 -6.24 13.99
N ASN A 119 -7.04 -5.24 13.15
CA ASN A 119 -7.49 -5.43 11.75
C ASN A 119 -6.34 -5.48 10.72
N GLY A 120 -5.14 -5.89 11.13
CA GLY A 120 -4.03 -6.10 10.21
C GLY A 120 -3.37 -4.86 9.60
N LYS A 121 -3.63 -3.65 10.14
CA LYS A 121 -3.12 -2.37 9.58
C LYS A 121 -1.61 -2.40 9.29
N SER A 122 -0.78 -2.78 10.26
CA SER A 122 0.67 -2.71 10.13
C SER A 122 1.22 -3.72 9.12
N ALA A 123 0.52 -4.84 8.91
CA ALA A 123 0.89 -5.81 7.88
C ALA A 123 0.62 -5.27 6.48
N ILE A 124 -0.50 -4.58 6.28
CA ILE A 124 -0.82 -3.92 5.00
C ILE A 124 0.15 -2.77 4.76
N SER A 125 0.41 -1.93 5.76
CA SER A 125 1.36 -0.82 5.64
C SER A 125 2.76 -1.30 5.30
N ALA A 126 3.22 -2.41 5.89
CA ALA A 126 4.49 -3.04 5.53
C ALA A 126 4.50 -3.54 4.09
N GLY A 127 3.40 -4.14 3.62
CA GLY A 127 3.26 -4.57 2.23
C GLY A 127 3.25 -3.41 1.24
N VAL A 128 2.58 -2.30 1.57
CA VAL A 128 2.59 -1.07 0.78
C VAL A 128 4.00 -0.48 0.72
N ALA A 129 4.71 -0.39 1.85
CA ALA A 129 6.08 0.10 1.91
C ALA A 129 7.01 -0.76 1.03
N LEU A 130 6.93 -2.09 1.14
CA LEU A 130 7.71 -3.01 0.29
C LEU A 130 7.36 -2.89 -1.19
N TYR A 131 6.09 -2.65 -1.52
CA TYR A 131 5.68 -2.41 -2.90
C TYR A 131 6.34 -1.14 -3.45
N CYS A 132 6.26 -0.02 -2.71
CA CYS A 132 6.89 1.25 -3.07
C CYS A 132 8.42 1.12 -3.18
N PHE A 133 9.04 0.31 -2.32
CA PHE A 133 10.48 0.05 -2.30
C PHE A 133 10.98 -0.79 -3.49
N THR A 134 10.11 -1.57 -4.14
CA THR A 134 10.53 -2.58 -5.15
C THR A 134 9.81 -2.45 -6.50
N CYS A 135 8.48 -2.46 -6.49
CA CYS A 135 7.66 -2.72 -7.68
C CYS A 135 7.06 -1.47 -8.31
N ASP A 136 7.28 -0.32 -7.70
CA ASP A 136 6.59 0.93 -8.00
C ASP A 136 7.38 1.84 -8.96
N ASN A 137 8.49 1.31 -9.50
CA ASN A 137 9.32 1.90 -10.55
C ASN A 137 9.96 3.25 -10.21
N GLU A 138 10.33 3.47 -8.96
CA GLU A 138 11.12 4.64 -8.54
C GLU A 138 12.59 4.24 -8.36
N PHE A 139 13.50 4.94 -9.04
CA PHE A 139 14.94 4.75 -8.91
C PHE A 139 15.44 5.50 -7.68
N GLY A 140 16.21 4.86 -6.81
CA GLY A 140 16.63 5.49 -5.55
C GLY A 140 15.48 5.72 -4.57
N ALA A 141 14.44 4.86 -4.61
CA ALA A 141 13.25 5.02 -3.79
C ALA A 141 13.58 5.13 -2.29
N GLU A 142 13.24 6.28 -1.70
CA GLU A 142 13.33 6.50 -0.26
C GLU A 142 11.99 6.17 0.39
N VAL A 143 11.95 5.06 1.15
CA VAL A 143 10.77 4.61 1.87
C VAL A 143 11.01 4.73 3.37
N TYR A 144 10.04 5.32 4.07
CA TYR A 144 10.16 5.56 5.50
C TYR A 144 8.98 5.03 6.27
N SER A 145 9.26 4.41 7.41
CA SER A 145 8.26 4.16 8.44
C SER A 145 8.43 5.19 9.55
N GLY A 146 7.65 6.27 9.48
CA GLY A 146 7.66 7.37 10.43
C GLY A 146 6.70 7.15 11.59
N ALA A 147 7.13 7.54 12.78
CA ALA A 147 6.25 7.69 13.94
C ALA A 147 6.86 8.67 14.96
N THR A 148 6.05 9.10 15.93
CA THR A 148 6.52 9.94 17.05
C THR A 148 7.55 9.22 17.92
N THR A 149 7.43 7.90 18.07
CA THR A 149 8.38 7.08 18.86
C THR A 149 9.09 6.03 18.01
N GLU A 150 10.33 5.72 18.40
CA GLU A 150 11.10 4.64 17.80
C GLU A 150 10.31 3.33 17.74
N LYS A 151 9.73 2.93 18.87
CA LYS A 151 8.98 1.67 18.99
C LYS A 151 7.88 1.55 17.95
N GLN A 152 7.18 2.66 17.64
CA GLN A 152 6.12 2.69 16.64
C GLN A 152 6.67 2.65 15.21
N ALA A 153 7.76 3.37 14.92
CA ALA A 153 8.43 3.29 13.62
C ALA A 153 8.86 1.84 13.29
N TRP A 154 9.25 1.06 14.30
CA TRP A 154 9.57 -0.35 14.15
C TRP A 154 8.35 -1.27 13.94
N GLU A 155 7.12 -0.88 14.27
CA GLU A 155 5.93 -1.75 14.11
C GLU A 155 5.56 -2.00 12.64
N VAL A 156 5.98 -1.15 11.71
CA VAL A 156 5.84 -1.39 10.25
C VAL A 156 7.13 -1.99 9.68
N PHE A 157 8.30 -1.49 10.09
CA PHE A 157 9.57 -1.95 9.55
C PHE A 157 9.89 -3.41 9.92
N ARG A 158 9.63 -3.84 11.17
CA ARG A 158 9.91 -5.23 11.60
C ARG A 158 9.13 -6.26 10.77
N PRO A 159 7.81 -6.10 10.55
CA PRO A 159 7.08 -6.94 9.61
C PRO A 159 7.68 -6.96 8.20
N ALA A 160 7.99 -5.79 7.62
CA ALA A 160 8.55 -5.71 6.28
C ALA A 160 9.87 -6.49 6.16
N ARG A 161 10.80 -6.26 7.10
CA ARG A 161 12.07 -6.99 7.18
C ARG A 161 11.84 -8.50 7.27
N LEU A 162 10.89 -8.94 8.11
CA LEU A 162 10.58 -10.37 8.25
C LEU A 162 9.95 -10.96 6.98
N MET A 163 9.12 -10.20 6.25
CA MET A 163 8.59 -10.61 4.95
C MET A 163 9.72 -10.84 3.94
N CYS A 164 10.70 -9.93 3.85
CA CYS A 164 11.88 -10.12 3.01
C CYS A 164 12.68 -11.37 3.40
N LYS A 165 13.00 -11.54 4.69
CA LYS A 165 13.72 -12.74 5.17
C LYS A 165 13.00 -14.06 4.86
N ARG A 166 11.67 -14.04 4.79
CA ARG A 166 10.83 -15.22 4.50
C ARG A 166 10.53 -15.40 3.02
N THR A 167 10.95 -14.47 2.16
CA THR A 167 10.67 -14.48 0.72
C THR A 167 11.98 -14.33 -0.06
N PRO A 168 12.84 -15.37 -0.12
CA PRO A 168 14.13 -15.27 -0.81
C PRO A 168 14.02 -14.81 -2.28
N LEU A 169 12.96 -15.24 -2.98
CA LEU A 169 12.70 -14.81 -4.36
C LEU A 169 12.49 -13.30 -4.50
N LEU A 170 11.87 -12.64 -3.51
CA LEU A 170 11.72 -11.18 -3.50
C LEU A 170 13.09 -10.50 -3.33
N VAL A 171 13.91 -11.06 -2.44
CA VAL A 171 15.25 -10.54 -2.14
C VAL A 171 16.15 -10.64 -3.37
N GLU A 172 16.17 -11.80 -4.01
CA GLU A 172 16.95 -12.06 -5.22
C GLU A 172 16.48 -11.21 -6.40
N ALA A 173 15.16 -11.14 -6.65
CA ALA A 173 14.62 -10.42 -7.80
C ALA A 173 14.88 -8.90 -7.77
N PHE A 174 15.07 -8.32 -6.59
CA PHE A 174 15.28 -6.87 -6.44
C PHE A 174 16.65 -6.51 -5.84
N GLY A 175 17.54 -7.48 -5.62
CA GLY A 175 18.87 -7.25 -5.04
C GLY A 175 18.81 -6.64 -3.64
N ILE A 176 17.89 -7.12 -2.78
CA ILE A 176 17.64 -6.50 -1.48
C ILE A 176 18.69 -6.96 -0.46
N GLU A 177 19.37 -6.02 0.18
CA GLU A 177 20.14 -6.27 1.40
C GLU A 177 19.25 -6.09 2.63
N VAL A 178 19.14 -7.14 3.45
CA VAL A 178 18.22 -7.18 4.59
C VAL A 178 18.96 -6.93 5.90
N ASN A 179 19.21 -5.66 6.21
CA ASN A 179 19.95 -5.24 7.40
C ASN A 179 19.09 -5.22 8.68
N ALA A 180 19.69 -4.90 9.83
CA ALA A 180 18.99 -4.87 11.11
C ALA A 180 17.96 -3.74 11.20
N SER A 181 18.33 -2.55 10.74
CA SER A 181 17.59 -1.30 10.83
C SER A 181 17.22 -0.70 9.48
N ASN A 182 17.50 -1.38 8.37
CA ASN A 182 17.21 -0.87 7.04
C ASN A 182 17.10 -2.04 6.03
N LEU A 183 16.35 -1.85 4.93
CA LEU A 183 16.46 -2.63 3.69
C LEU A 183 17.04 -1.75 2.58
N ASN A 184 18.08 -2.21 1.88
CA ASN A 184 18.72 -1.44 0.80
C ASN A 184 18.68 -2.20 -0.53
N ARG A 185 18.72 -1.47 -1.64
CA ARG A 185 18.98 -2.01 -2.98
C ARG A 185 20.21 -1.28 -3.54
N PRO A 186 21.42 -1.85 -3.41
CA PRO A 186 22.67 -1.15 -3.76
C PRO A 186 22.75 -0.70 -5.23
N GLU A 187 22.09 -1.42 -6.13
CA GLU A 187 22.11 -1.13 -7.57
C GLU A 187 21.50 0.24 -7.92
N ASP A 188 20.42 0.63 -7.25
CA ASP A 188 19.73 1.89 -7.51
C ASP A 188 19.71 2.86 -6.32
N GLY A 189 20.33 2.48 -5.19
CA GLY A 189 20.39 3.30 -3.99
C GLY A 189 19.07 3.40 -3.22
N ALA A 190 18.05 2.60 -3.55
CA ALA A 190 16.80 2.61 -2.81
C ALA A 190 17.00 2.12 -1.37
N ARG A 191 16.27 2.73 -0.44
CA ARG A 191 16.34 2.41 0.99
C ARG A 191 14.96 2.41 1.64
N PHE A 192 14.75 1.48 2.57
CA PHE A 192 13.62 1.47 3.47
C PHE A 192 14.11 1.39 4.92
N GLU A 193 13.81 2.41 5.72
CA GLU A 193 14.23 2.50 7.11
C GLU A 193 13.18 3.14 8.02
N PRO A 194 13.19 2.84 9.33
CA PRO A 194 12.39 3.57 10.31
C PRO A 194 12.92 5.00 10.43
N LEU A 195 12.02 5.97 10.48
CA LEU A 195 12.33 7.37 10.69
C LEU A 195 11.75 7.83 12.02
N ILE A 196 12.60 8.35 12.90
CA ILE A 196 12.24 8.65 14.29
C ILE A 196 12.36 10.15 14.50
N GLY A 197 11.30 10.77 15.03
CA GLY A 197 11.28 12.20 15.32
C GLY A 197 11.04 13.07 14.08
N ASN A 198 11.51 14.32 14.12
CA ASN A 198 11.31 15.29 13.05
C ASN A 198 12.50 15.25 12.06
N PRO A 199 12.36 14.62 10.89
CA PRO A 199 13.40 14.69 9.88
C PRO A 199 13.57 16.14 9.38
N GLY A 200 14.80 16.53 9.05
CA GLY A 200 15.05 17.79 8.35
C GLY A 200 14.61 17.73 6.88
N ASP A 201 14.67 18.87 6.18
CA ASP A 201 14.18 19.04 4.80
C ASP A 201 15.00 18.36 3.70
N GLY A 202 16.02 17.57 4.06
CA GLY A 202 16.96 16.97 3.10
C GLY A 202 16.47 15.68 2.43
N ALA A 203 15.44 15.03 2.97
CA ALA A 203 14.93 13.76 2.46
C ALA A 203 13.96 13.98 1.28
N SER A 204 13.97 13.06 0.31
CA SER A 204 13.04 13.05 -0.83
C SER A 204 12.21 11.75 -0.82
N PRO A 205 11.24 11.65 0.11
CA PRO A 205 10.49 10.41 0.31
C PRO A 205 9.65 10.07 -0.92
N HIS A 206 9.87 8.88 -1.48
CA HIS A 206 8.96 8.26 -2.44
C HIS A 206 7.70 7.75 -1.73
N CYS A 207 7.87 7.18 -0.53
CA CYS A 207 6.77 6.72 0.30
C CYS A 207 7.06 6.91 1.79
N ALA A 208 6.18 7.61 2.49
CA ALA A 208 6.21 7.71 3.94
C ALA A 208 4.97 7.02 4.51
N ILE A 209 5.19 6.04 5.39
CA ILE A 209 4.14 5.41 6.18
C ILE A 209 4.17 6.03 7.56
N VAL A 210 3.06 6.63 7.96
CA VAL A 210 2.89 7.17 9.31
C VAL A 210 1.87 6.30 10.05
N ASP A 211 2.32 5.49 11.00
CA ASP A 211 1.42 4.74 11.89
C ASP A 211 1.08 5.59 13.12
N GLU A 212 -0.09 5.34 13.69
CA GLU A 212 -0.64 6.10 14.83
C GLU A 212 -0.62 7.63 14.61
N TYR A 213 -1.03 8.09 13.42
CA TYR A 213 -1.08 9.52 13.07
C TYR A 213 -1.82 10.37 14.11
N HIS A 214 -2.89 9.83 14.72
CA HIS A 214 -3.67 10.48 15.77
C HIS A 214 -2.89 10.79 17.05
N GLU A 215 -1.71 10.20 17.25
CA GLU A 215 -0.82 10.48 18.39
C GLU A 215 0.21 11.59 18.07
N HIS A 216 0.23 12.12 16.85
CA HIS A 216 1.15 13.19 16.47
C HIS A 216 0.66 14.55 17.01
N PRO A 217 1.57 15.42 17.47
CA PRO A 217 1.22 16.79 17.86
C PRO A 217 0.59 17.54 16.67
N THR A 218 -0.52 18.22 16.94
CA THR A 218 -1.22 19.11 15.99
C THR A 218 -0.71 20.54 16.09
#